data_AF-A0A965CJG1-F1
#
_entry.id   AF-A0A965CJG1-F1
#
_cell.length_a   1.000
_cell.length_b   1.000
_cell.length_c   1.000
_cell.angle_alpha   90.00
_cell.angle_beta   90.00
_cell.angle_gamma   90.00
#
_symmetry.space_group_name_H-M   'P 1'
#
loop_
_entity.id
_entity.type
_entity.pdbx_description
1 polymer ?
#
loop_
_entity_poly.entity_id
_entity_poly.type
_entity_poly.pdbx_seq_one_letter_code
_entity_poly.pdbx_strand_id
1 'polypeptide(L)'
;MSIDAMETSSRDSGRRGGRDARRQARASKLSDADRPIWPGLPGGKYQVLSQDDMQKIHHKILDVLEQIGFADAIPSTVEYMTKAGAYIDKNDG
;
A
#
# COMPACT_ATOMS: atom_id res chain seq x y z
N MET A 1 56.77 -49.87 19.24
CA MET A 1 55.66 -49.45 20.11
C MET A 1 55.80 -47.95 20.36
N SER A 2 55.09 -47.13 19.57
CA SER A 2 54.91 -45.69 19.82
C SER A 2 53.61 -45.29 19.14
N ILE A 3 52.58 -45.01 19.92
CA ILE A 3 51.33 -44.41 19.45
C ILE A 3 51.45 -42.90 19.64
N ASP A 4 51.69 -42.18 18.56
CA ASP A 4 51.70 -40.72 18.61
C ASP A 4 50.28 -40.18 18.76
N ALA A 5 50.17 -39.19 19.64
CA ALA A 5 48.95 -38.63 20.17
C ALA A 5 48.03 -38.05 19.08
N MET A 6 46.76 -38.43 19.14
CA MET A 6 45.69 -37.84 18.35
C MET A 6 45.47 -36.39 18.79
N GLU A 7 45.85 -35.46 17.92
CA GLU A 7 45.67 -34.02 18.05
C GLU A 7 44.17 -33.67 18.09
N THR A 8 43.70 -33.13 19.21
CA THR A 8 42.32 -32.65 19.34
C THR A 8 42.20 -31.34 18.56
N SER A 9 41.68 -31.39 17.33
CA SER A 9 41.33 -30.18 16.59
C SER A 9 40.29 -29.38 17.37
N SER A 10 40.67 -28.18 17.77
CA SER A 10 39.80 -27.17 18.33
C SER A 10 38.67 -26.91 17.34
N ARG A 11 37.42 -27.11 17.79
CA ARG A 11 36.24 -26.73 17.00
C ARG A 11 36.19 -25.22 16.93
N ASP A 12 36.83 -24.69 15.89
CA ASP A 12 36.75 -23.29 15.53
C ASP A 12 35.29 -22.87 15.39
N SER A 13 35.08 -21.67 15.89
CA SER A 13 33.91 -20.83 16.15
C SER A 13 32.86 -20.67 15.05
N GLY A 14 32.46 -21.74 14.35
CA GLY A 14 31.55 -21.72 13.18
C GLY A 14 30.08 -21.32 13.42
N ARG A 15 29.74 -20.65 14.52
CA ARG A 15 28.34 -20.31 14.90
C ARG A 15 28.03 -18.81 14.92
N ARG A 16 28.87 -17.94 14.34
CA ARG A 16 28.64 -16.48 14.33
C ARG A 16 28.23 -15.89 12.98
N GLY A 17 28.07 -16.71 11.93
CA GLY A 17 27.67 -16.23 10.60
C GLY A 17 26.19 -16.37 10.28
N GLY A 18 25.47 -17.36 10.83
CA GLY A 18 24.16 -17.75 10.31
C GLY A 18 23.05 -16.69 10.43
N ARG A 19 23.03 -15.90 11.51
CA ARG A 19 22.08 -14.78 11.64
C ARG A 19 22.44 -13.63 10.71
N ASP A 20 23.72 -13.36 10.57
CA ASP A 20 24.20 -12.28 9.73
C ASP A 20 24.02 -12.60 8.24
N ALA A 21 24.29 -13.83 7.83
CA ALA A 21 24.00 -14.34 6.49
C ALA A 21 22.51 -14.23 6.13
N ARG A 22 21.59 -14.56 7.05
CA ARG A 22 20.15 -14.37 6.84
C ARG A 22 19.75 -12.89 6.77
N ARG A 23 20.46 -12.02 7.49
CA ARG A 23 20.23 -10.56 7.44
C ARG A 23 20.73 -9.99 6.11
N GLN A 24 21.92 -10.39 5.67
CA GLN A 24 22.51 -10.00 4.39
C GLN A 24 21.67 -10.49 3.21
N ALA A 25 21.17 -11.74 3.24
CA ALA A 25 20.30 -12.29 2.20
C ALA A 25 18.93 -11.58 2.08
N ARG A 26 18.41 -11.01 3.18
CA ARG A 26 17.19 -10.17 3.12
C ARG A 26 17.48 -8.73 2.72
N ALA A 27 18.68 -8.23 3.03
CA ALA A 27 19.11 -6.89 2.64
C ALA A 27 19.59 -6.84 1.17
N SER A 28 19.99 -7.97 0.60
CA SER A 28 20.33 -8.08 -0.81
C SER A 28 19.10 -7.89 -1.70
N LYS A 29 19.32 -7.37 -2.91
CA LYS A 29 18.28 -7.22 -3.92
C LYS A 29 17.64 -8.59 -4.22
N LEU A 30 16.31 -8.62 -4.28
CA LEU A 30 15.57 -9.82 -4.68
C LEU A 30 16.03 -10.24 -6.09
N SER A 31 16.14 -11.56 -6.28
CA SER A 31 16.45 -12.16 -7.57
C SER A 31 15.38 -11.75 -8.59
N ASP A 32 15.70 -11.77 -9.89
CA ASP A 32 14.73 -11.37 -10.92
C ASP A 32 13.44 -12.23 -10.90
N ALA A 33 13.51 -13.46 -10.38
CA ALA A 33 12.37 -14.35 -10.18
C ALA A 33 11.54 -14.04 -8.92
N ASP A 34 12.16 -13.47 -7.88
CA ASP A 34 11.49 -13.12 -6.61
C ASP A 34 10.96 -11.68 -6.61
N ARG A 35 11.33 -10.87 -7.60
CA ARG A 35 10.85 -9.49 -7.70
C ARG A 35 9.34 -9.49 -7.86
N PRO A 36 8.62 -8.60 -7.14
CA PRO A 36 7.23 -8.32 -7.43
C PRO A 36 7.05 -8.06 -8.93
N ILE A 37 5.96 -8.61 -9.46
CA ILE A 37 5.58 -8.56 -10.87
C ILE A 37 5.78 -7.14 -11.42
N TRP A 38 6.42 -7.06 -12.57
CA TRP A 38 6.63 -5.84 -13.32
C TRP A 38 5.28 -5.14 -13.48
N PRO A 39 5.23 -3.78 -13.49
CA PRO A 39 3.99 -3.09 -13.82
C PRO A 39 3.43 -3.74 -15.09
N GLY A 40 2.21 -4.26 -15.01
CA GLY A 40 1.64 -5.09 -16.06
C GLY A 40 1.73 -4.42 -17.43
N LEU A 41 1.57 -5.18 -18.51
CA LEU A 41 1.42 -4.59 -19.84
C LEU A 41 0.38 -3.45 -19.77
N PRO A 42 0.59 -2.30 -20.42
CA PRO A 42 -0.37 -1.21 -20.43
C PRO A 42 -1.70 -1.71 -21.03
N GLY A 43 -2.57 -2.21 -20.18
CA GLY A 43 -3.95 -2.54 -20.49
C GLY A 43 -4.75 -1.26 -20.39
N GLY A 44 -5.62 -1.03 -21.38
CA GLY A 44 -6.64 -0.01 -21.25
C GLY A 44 -7.47 -0.25 -19.99
N LYS A 45 -7.98 0.83 -19.38
CA LYS A 45 -8.99 0.68 -18.33
C LYS A 45 -10.24 0.07 -18.97
N TYR A 46 -10.80 -0.96 -18.36
CA TYR A 46 -12.10 -1.46 -18.76
C TYR A 46 -13.15 -0.39 -18.46
N GLN A 47 -13.66 0.27 -19.50
CA GLN A 47 -14.58 1.40 -19.41
C GLN A 47 -15.98 0.93 -19.80
N VAL A 48 -16.74 0.44 -18.82
CA VAL A 48 -18.12 -0.04 -19.04
C VAL A 48 -19.13 1.07 -19.26
N LEU A 49 -18.84 2.26 -18.75
CA LEU A 49 -19.71 3.43 -18.86
C LEU A 49 -19.31 4.28 -20.06
N SER A 50 -20.30 4.63 -20.88
CA SER A 50 -20.12 5.65 -21.91
C SER A 50 -19.88 7.03 -21.26
N GLN A 51 -19.41 8.00 -22.05
CA GLN A 51 -19.26 9.38 -21.56
C GLN A 51 -20.59 9.97 -21.12
N ASP A 52 -21.67 9.68 -21.84
CA ASP A 52 -23.01 10.16 -21.48
C ASP A 52 -23.47 9.58 -20.14
N ASP A 53 -23.19 8.30 -19.87
CA ASP A 53 -23.55 7.69 -18.59
C ASP A 53 -22.75 8.27 -17.43
N MET A 54 -21.46 8.54 -17.65
CA MET A 54 -20.62 9.26 -16.69
C MET A 54 -21.20 10.65 -16.38
N GLN A 55 -21.62 11.40 -17.40
CA GLN A 55 -22.24 12.70 -17.22
C GLN A 55 -23.56 12.59 -16.44
N LYS A 56 -24.43 11.63 -16.78
CA LYS A 56 -25.68 11.42 -16.05
C LYS A 56 -25.43 11.14 -14.57
N ILE A 57 -24.48 10.27 -14.25
CA ILE A 57 -24.12 9.95 -12.87
C ILE A 57 -23.60 11.19 -12.16
N HIS A 58 -22.72 11.97 -12.80
CA HIS A 58 -22.19 13.19 -12.21
C HIS A 58 -23.29 14.18 -11.82
N HIS A 59 -24.21 14.50 -12.75
CA HIS A 59 -25.32 15.39 -12.47
C HIS A 59 -26.22 14.83 -11.36
N LYS A 60 -26.51 13.52 -11.37
CA LYS A 60 -27.32 12.88 -10.33
C LYS A 60 -26.69 12.96 -8.95
N ILE A 61 -25.36 12.86 -8.85
CA ILE A 61 -24.65 13.03 -7.59
C ILE A 61 -24.77 14.48 -7.10
N LEU A 62 -24.64 15.47 -7.98
CA LEU A 62 -24.82 16.88 -7.61
C LEU A 62 -26.26 17.15 -7.14
N ASP A 63 -27.26 16.61 -7.84
CA ASP A 63 -28.66 16.69 -7.42
C ASP A 63 -28.85 16.11 -6.00
N VAL A 64 -28.29 14.92 -5.74
CA VAL A 64 -28.37 14.26 -4.44
C VAL A 64 -27.69 15.09 -3.35
N LEU A 65 -26.49 15.61 -3.62
CA LEU A 65 -25.75 16.42 -2.65
C LEU A 65 -26.48 17.73 -2.32
N GLU A 66 -27.13 18.36 -3.30
CA GLU A 66 -27.90 19.59 -3.08
C GLU A 66 -29.20 19.33 -2.30
N GLN A 67 -29.91 18.25 -2.64
CA GLN A 67 -31.24 17.98 -2.06
C GLN A 67 -31.18 17.26 -0.71
N ILE A 68 -30.21 16.37 -0.53
CA ILE A 68 -30.11 15.49 0.65
C ILE A 68 -28.88 15.85 1.48
N GLY A 69 -27.76 16.21 0.85
CA GLY A 69 -26.48 16.38 1.52
C GLY A 69 -25.81 15.05 1.86
N PHE A 70 -24.79 15.10 2.72
CA PHE A 70 -24.14 13.93 3.29
C PHE A 70 -23.75 14.20 4.75
N ALA A 71 -23.77 13.15 5.57
CA ALA A 71 -23.47 13.23 7.00
C ALA A 71 -21.99 12.94 7.31
N ASP A 72 -21.60 13.14 8.58
CA ASP A 72 -20.30 12.75 9.13
C ASP A 72 -19.07 13.37 8.42
N ALA A 73 -19.19 14.64 8.02
CA ALA A 73 -18.07 15.38 7.47
C ALA A 73 -16.97 15.61 8.52
N ILE A 74 -15.74 15.16 8.23
CA ILE A 74 -14.58 15.47 9.08
C ILE A 74 -14.29 16.98 9.09
N PRO A 75 -13.64 17.53 10.14
CA PRO A 75 -13.42 18.98 10.25
C PRO A 75 -12.73 19.62 9.04
N SER A 76 -11.75 18.94 8.44
CA SER A 76 -11.07 19.43 7.23
C SER A 76 -11.99 19.49 6.01
N THR A 77 -12.95 18.58 5.91
CA THR A 77 -13.95 18.57 4.84
C THR A 77 -14.93 19.72 5.01
N VAL A 78 -15.41 19.96 6.24
CA VAL A 78 -16.27 21.11 6.54
C VAL A 78 -15.58 22.42 6.18
N GLU A 79 -14.32 22.60 6.59
CA GLU A 79 -13.56 23.82 6.28
C GLU A 79 -13.39 24.02 4.77
N TYR A 80 -13.06 22.96 4.03
CA TYR A 80 -12.86 23.06 2.58
C TYR A 80 -14.17 23.36 1.84
N MET A 81 -15.25 22.67 2.20
CA MET A 81 -16.54 22.80 1.52
C MET A 81 -17.24 24.12 1.84
N THR A 82 -17.17 24.60 3.09
CA THR A 82 -17.73 25.91 3.46
C THR A 82 -17.01 27.05 2.74
N LYS A 83 -15.68 26.95 2.55
CA LYS A 83 -14.92 27.90 1.70
C LYS A 83 -15.36 27.85 0.24
N ALA A 84 -15.78 26.68 -0.25
CA ALA A 84 -16.32 26.51 -1.61
C ALA A 84 -17.79 26.94 -1.73
N GLY A 85 -18.43 27.38 -0.65
CA GLY A 85 -19.81 27.87 -0.64
C GLY A 85 -20.88 26.87 -0.20
N ALA A 86 -20.49 25.67 0.26
CA ALA A 86 -21.44 24.74 0.87
C ALA A 86 -21.87 25.22 2.27
N TYR A 87 -23.03 24.76 2.72
CA TYR A 87 -23.56 25.09 4.05
C TYR A 87 -23.75 23.81 4.89
N ILE A 88 -23.74 23.99 6.21
CA ILE A 88 -24.12 22.93 7.16
C ILE A 88 -25.59 23.15 7.48
N ASP A 89 -26.38 22.08 7.47
CA ASP A 89 -27.80 22.19 7.86
C ASP A 89 -27.91 22.52 9.35
N LYS A 90 -28.92 23.31 9.70
CA LYS A 90 -29.15 23.82 11.06
C LYS A 90 -29.45 22.71 12.07
N ASN A 91 -29.81 21.53 11.59
CA ASN A 91 -30.13 20.36 12.39
C ASN A 91 -28.91 19.51 12.77
N ASP A 92 -27.75 19.73 12.13
CA ASP A 92 -26.50 18.98 12.38
C ASP A 92 -25.53 19.75 13.32
N GLY A 93 -26.09 20.58 14.20
CA GLY A 93 -25.37 21.43 15.17
C GLY A 93 -25.50 20.98 16.62
#